data_AF-A0A933EBU2-F1
#
_entry.id   AF-A0A933EBU2-F1
#
_cell.length_a   1.000
_cell.length_b   1.000
_cell.length_c   1.000
_cell.angle_alpha   90.00
_cell.angle_beta   90.00
_cell.angle_gamma   90.00
#
_symmetry.space_group_name_H-M   'P 1'
#
loop_
_entity.id
_entity.type
_entity.pdbx_description
1 polymer ?
#
loop_
_entity_poly.entity_id
_entity_poly.type
_entity_poly.pdbx_seq_one_letter_code
_entity_poly.pdbx_strand_id
1 'polypeptide(L)' 'MPEVYKNLVAGEWVGAGGGATGPDINPADISDVVALFPAMDAGDVTRHRRRGGGV' A
#
# COMPACT_ATOMS: atom_id res chain seq x y z
N MET A 1 -4.92 14.13 11.61
CA MET A 1 -5.13 12.70 11.30
C MET A 1 -4.31 12.42 10.05
N PRO A 2 -3.40 11.43 10.05
CA PRO A 2 -2.49 11.20 8.94
C PRO A 2 -3.25 10.79 7.67
N GLU A 3 -2.75 11.21 6.51
CA GLU A 3 -3.32 10.87 5.21
C GLU A 3 -3.12 9.37 4.91
N VAL A 4 -4.13 8.72 4.33
CA VAL A 4 -4.05 7.31 3.94
C VAL A 4 -3.87 7.21 2.43
N TYR A 5 -2.72 6.68 2.00
CA TYR A 5 -2.40 6.55 0.58
C TYR A 5 -2.84 5.21 0.00
N LYS A 6 -2.76 5.08 -1.33
CA LYS A 6 -3.00 3.85 -2.09
C LYS A 6 -1.70 3.39 -2.75
N ASN A 7 -1.62 2.11 -3.05
CA ASN A 7 -0.51 1.55 -3.82
C ASN A 7 -0.82 1.63 -5.32
N LEU A 8 0.17 1.95 -6.14
CA LEU A 8 0.04 1.88 -7.60
C LEU A 8 0.53 0.50 -8.08
N VAL A 9 -0.38 -0.33 -8.57
CA VAL A 9 -0.05 -1.71 -8.98
C VAL A 9 -0.68 -1.99 -10.35
N ALA A 10 0.17 -2.33 -11.33
CA ALA A 10 -0.19 -2.47 -12.75
C ALA A 10 -1.01 -1.29 -13.33
N GLY A 11 -0.66 -0.07 -12.94
CA GLY A 11 -1.35 1.14 -13.41
C GLY A 11 -2.66 1.48 -12.70
N GLU A 12 -3.08 0.68 -11.72
CA GLU A 12 -4.27 0.94 -10.90
C GLU A 12 -3.89 1.35 -9.47
N TRP A 13 -4.60 2.33 -8.90
CA TRP A 13 -4.48 2.68 -7.49
C TRP A 13 -5.35 1.77 -6.62
N VAL A 14 -4.71 0.99 -5.75
CA VAL A 14 -5.33 -0.08 -4.96
C VAL A 14 -5.15 0.20 -3.46
N GLY A 15 -6.21 -0.02 -2.67
CA GLY A 15 -6.11 -0.02 -1.21
C GLY A 15 -5.48 -1.32 -0.69
N ALA A 16 -5.29 -1.44 0.63
CA ALA A 16 -4.83 -2.70 1.21
C ALA A 16 -5.86 -3.81 0.95
N GLY A 17 -5.44 -4.96 0.44
CA GLY A 17 -6.32 -6.11 0.22
C GLY A 17 -7.05 -6.56 1.49
N GLY A 18 -6.39 -6.40 2.66
CA GLY A 18 -6.94 -6.70 3.99
C GLY A 18 -7.27 -5.48 4.86
N GLY A 19 -7.23 -4.25 4.32
CA GLY A 19 -7.48 -3.02 5.08
C GLY A 19 -6.37 -2.59 6.05
N ALA A 20 -5.29 -3.36 6.19
CA ALA A 20 -4.17 -3.04 7.05
C ALA A 20 -3.31 -1.89 6.48
N THR A 21 -2.87 -0.97 7.35
CA THR A 21 -1.96 0.12 6.99
C THR A 21 -0.78 0.18 7.95
N GLY A 22 0.39 0.59 7.47
CA GLY A 22 1.58 0.88 8.27
C GLY A 22 1.89 2.39 8.32
N PRO A 23 2.42 2.90 9.45
CA PRO A 23 2.79 4.30 9.61
C PRO A 23 4.09 4.64 8.88
N ASP A 24 4.10 5.80 8.22
CA ASP A 24 5.31 6.52 7.82
C ASP A 24 5.66 7.49 8.95
N ILE A 25 6.78 7.24 9.62
CA ILE A 25 7.20 7.94 10.83
C ILE A 25 8.21 8.99 10.43
N ASN A 26 8.01 10.22 10.92
CA ASN A 26 8.96 11.30 10.70
C ASN A 26 10.32 10.97 11.34
N PRO A 27 11.42 10.89 10.59
CA PRO A 27 12.73 10.57 11.16
C PRO A 27 13.29 11.71 12.04
N ALA A 28 12.78 12.93 11.91
CA ALA A 28 13.14 14.06 12.78
C ALA A 28 12.37 14.08 14.11
N ASP A 29 11.23 13.39 14.18
CA ASP A 29 10.39 13.24 15.37
C ASP A 29 9.62 11.92 15.32
N ILE A 30 10.13 10.90 16.04
CA ILE A 30 9.53 9.56 16.01
C ILE A 30 8.15 9.46 16.67
N SER A 31 7.69 10.53 17.33
CA SER A 31 6.33 10.61 17.85
C SER A 31 5.30 11.07 16.80
N ASP A 32 5.77 11.54 15.65
CA ASP A 32 4.97 12.08 14.56
C ASP A 32 4.76 11.07 13.43
N VAL A 33 3.49 10.82 13.09
CA VAL A 33 3.08 9.97 11.97
C VAL A 33 2.59 10.87 10.85
N VAL A 34 3.34 10.91 9.75
CA VAL A 34 3.07 11.82 8.62
C VAL A 34 2.13 11.21 7.58
N ALA A 35 2.10 9.88 7.46
CA ALA A 35 1.24 9.16 6.51
C ALA A 35 0.95 7.72 6.95
N LEU A 36 -0.07 7.13 6.34
CA LEU A 36 -0.39 5.70 6.43
C LEU A 36 -0.36 5.08 5.03
N PHE A 37 0.43 4.01 4.87
CA PHE A 37 0.52 3.27 3.62
C PHE A 37 -0.13 1.89 3.75
N PRO A 38 -0.83 1.40 2.72
CA PRO A 38 -1.39 0.06 2.72
C PRO A 38 -0.30 -1.00 2.91
N ALA A 39 -0.48 -1.88 3.88
CA ALA A 39 0.38 -3.05 4.05
C ALA A 39 0.03 -4.06 2.95
N MET A 40 0.94 -4.26 2.00
CA MET A 40 0.78 -5.27 0.95
C MET A 40 1.03 -6.65 1.55
N ASP A 41 0.10 -7.57 1.32
CA ASP A 41 0.33 -8.98 1.62
C ASP A 41 0.73 -9.78 0.37
N ALA A 42 1.09 -11.05 0.56
CA ALA A 42 1.46 -11.93 -0.55
C ALA A 42 0.29 -12.17 -1.54
N GLY A 43 -0.96 -12.00 -1.09
CA GLY A 43 -2.16 -12.05 -1.92
C GLY A 43 -2.25 -10.88 -2.88
N ASP A 44 -1.92 -9.67 -2.44
CA ASP A 44 -1.86 -8.47 -3.29
C ASP A 44 -0.84 -8.62 -4.43
N VAL A 45 0.35 -9.16 -4.12
CA VAL A 45 1.39 -9.47 -5.13
C VAL A 45 0.90 -10.54 -6.13
N THR A 46 0.19 -11.56 -5.64
CA THR A 46 -0.28 -12.68 -6.47
C THR A 46 -1.44 -12.29 -7.39
N ARG A 47 -2.38 -11.45 -6.91
CA ARG A 47 -3.50 -10.93 -7.70
C ARG A 47 -3.02 -10.18 -8.94
N HIS A 48 -1.95 -9.39 -8.81
CA HIS A 48 -1.43 -8.59 -9.90
C HIS A 48 -0.51 -9.35 -10.86
N ARG A 49 0.14 -10.44 -10.42
CA ARG A 49 0.99 -11.28 -11.28
C ARG A 49 0.21 -12.01 -12.39
N ARG A 50 -1.13 -12.11 -12.30
CA ARG A 50 -1.95 -12.85 -13.28
C ARG A 50 -2.49 -12.04 -14.47
N ARG A 51 -2.20 -10.74 -14.59
CA ARG A 51 -2.66 -9.92 -15.73
C ARG A 51 -1.68 -9.84 -16.92
N GLY A 52 -0.59 -10.60 -16.91
CA GLY A 52 0.43 -10.63 -17.98
C GLY A 52 0.36 -11.81 -18.96
N GLY A 53 -0.78 -12.47 -19.11
CA GLY A 53 -0.93 -13.62 -20.01
C GLY A 53 -2.23 -13.53 -20.80
N GLY A 54 -2.17 -12.93 -22.00
CA GLY A 54 -3.30 -12.82 -22.91
C GLY A 54 -2.85 -12.39 -24.30
N VAL A 55 -2.66 -13.41 -25.15
CA VAL A 55 -2.42 -13.44 -26.62
C VAL A 55 -1.08 -12.91 -27.11
#